data_AF-A0A2G9WQT1-F1
#
_entry.id   AF-A0A2G9WQT1-F1
#
_cell.length_a   1.000
_cell.length_b   1.000
_cell.length_c   1.000
_cell.angle_alpha   90.00
_cell.angle_beta   90.00
_cell.angle_gamma   90.00
#
_symmetry.space_group_name_H-M   'P 1'
#
loop_
_entity.id
_entity.type
_entity.pdbx_description
1 polymer ?
#
loop_
_entity_poly.entity_id
_entity_poly.type
_entity_poly.pdbx_seq_one_letter_code
_entity_poly.pdbx_strand_id
1 'polypeptide(L)'
;MDMLKLAALDAEDLKVIAAHAQDAVGKVGDIVWRPAEHRLTLELNRYAWEKAGGRSKERRRSLLHFARVEAVKSAHIRRDFPDAIVSLLTIRFEGRDDDPSGQVFLEFAGGGSMRLDVECIEASLTDLGAAWSTEHQPAHDLD
;
A
#
# COMPACT_ATOMS: atom_id res chain seq x y z
N MET A 1 13.83 -17.68 6.63
CA MET A 1 13.29 -16.34 6.96
C MET A 1 12.22 -16.09 5.94
N ASP A 2 10.95 -16.31 6.30
CA ASP A 2 9.86 -16.32 5.32
C ASP A 2 9.53 -14.88 4.91
N MET A 3 9.46 -14.62 3.61
CA MET A 3 9.15 -13.29 3.05
C MET A 3 7.67 -13.26 2.72
N LEU A 4 6.98 -12.21 3.14
CA LEU A 4 5.56 -12.09 2.84
C LEU A 4 5.37 -11.82 1.34
N LYS A 5 4.50 -12.62 0.71
CA LYS A 5 4.04 -12.42 -0.65
C LYS A 5 2.53 -12.66 -0.70
N LEU A 6 1.78 -11.59 -0.89
CA LEU A 6 0.32 -11.61 -1.03
C LEU A 6 -0.07 -11.18 -2.44
N ALA A 7 -1.20 -11.68 -2.90
CA ALA A 7 -1.89 -11.22 -4.09
C ALA A 7 -3.37 -11.04 -3.74
N ALA A 8 -4.02 -10.09 -4.41
CA ALA A 8 -5.45 -9.84 -4.29
C ALA A 8 -6.08 -9.74 -5.67
N LEU A 9 -7.14 -10.52 -5.87
CA LEU A 9 -7.96 -10.53 -7.09
C LEU A 9 -9.42 -10.11 -6.81
N ASP A 10 -9.77 -9.89 -5.54
CA ASP A 10 -11.06 -9.40 -5.11
C ASP A 10 -10.92 -8.42 -3.93
N ALA A 11 -12.04 -7.86 -3.49
CA ALA A 11 -12.08 -6.86 -2.44
C ALA A 11 -11.75 -7.41 -1.05
N GLU A 12 -12.02 -8.69 -0.77
CA GLU A 12 -11.70 -9.31 0.52
C GLU A 12 -10.18 -9.54 0.65
N ASP A 13 -9.54 -10.05 -0.40
CA ASP A 13 -8.09 -10.19 -0.44
C ASP A 13 -7.39 -8.82 -0.37
N LEU A 14 -7.98 -7.79 -1.00
CA LEU A 14 -7.42 -6.45 -0.94
C LEU A 14 -7.42 -5.89 0.49
N LYS A 15 -8.42 -6.23 1.31
CA LYS A 15 -8.44 -5.87 2.74
C LYS A 15 -7.28 -6.53 3.50
N VAL A 16 -6.89 -7.76 3.14
CA VAL A 16 -5.72 -8.43 3.73
C VAL A 16 -4.45 -7.65 3.39
N ILE A 17 -4.26 -7.27 2.12
CA ILE A 17 -3.13 -6.43 1.71
C ILE A 17 -3.16 -5.09 2.45
N ALA A 18 -4.32 -4.45 2.59
CA ALA A 18 -4.49 -3.19 3.31
C ALA A 18 -4.00 -3.30 4.77
N ALA A 19 -4.41 -4.36 5.47
CA ALA A 19 -3.99 -4.60 6.85
C ALA A 19 -2.47 -4.82 6.97
N HIS A 20 -1.85 -5.59 6.06
CA HIS A 20 -0.40 -5.81 6.09
C HIS A 20 0.43 -4.60 5.67
N ALA A 21 -0.13 -3.72 4.84
CA ALA A 21 0.50 -2.49 4.37
C ALA A 21 0.17 -1.26 5.24
N GLN A 22 -0.71 -1.40 6.23
CA GLN A 22 -1.04 -0.32 7.15
C GLN A 22 0.22 0.18 7.87
N ASP A 23 0.34 1.51 7.98
CA ASP A 23 1.49 2.22 8.53
C ASP A 23 2.80 2.02 7.77
N ALA A 24 2.71 1.55 6.52
CA ALA A 24 3.87 1.50 5.66
C ALA A 24 4.29 2.92 5.27
N VAL A 25 5.58 3.21 5.47
CA VAL A 25 6.16 4.53 5.23
C VAL A 25 7.10 4.48 4.03
N GLY A 26 6.94 5.40 3.10
CA GLY A 26 7.81 5.53 1.94
C GLY A 26 7.97 6.98 1.50
N LYS A 27 8.68 7.16 0.38
CA LYS A 27 8.88 8.47 -0.22
C LYS A 27 7.92 8.67 -1.38
N VAL A 28 7.54 9.93 -1.65
CA VAL A 28 6.76 10.28 -2.84
C VAL A 28 7.50 9.88 -4.12
N GLY A 29 8.83 9.98 -4.15
CA GLY A 29 9.66 9.56 -5.27
C GLY A 29 9.65 8.04 -5.55
N ASP A 30 9.24 7.24 -4.56
CA ASP A 30 9.14 5.77 -4.67
C ASP A 30 7.77 5.31 -5.18
N ILE A 31 6.87 6.25 -5.50
CA ILE A 31 5.57 6.01 -6.13
C ILE A 31 5.73 6.17 -7.64
N VAL A 32 5.64 5.07 -8.39
CA VAL A 32 5.91 5.04 -9.82
C VAL A 32 4.66 4.59 -10.58
N TRP A 33 4.08 5.53 -11.34
CA TRP A 33 2.98 5.27 -12.27
C TRP A 33 3.50 5.09 -13.70
N ARG A 34 3.19 3.95 -14.33
CA ARG A 34 3.58 3.60 -15.70
C ARG A 34 2.33 3.38 -16.55
N PRO A 35 1.80 4.44 -17.20
CA PRO A 35 0.54 4.35 -17.94
C PRO A 35 0.62 3.43 -19.15
N ALA A 36 1.76 3.32 -19.83
CA ALA A 36 1.90 2.37 -20.96
C ALA A 36 1.82 0.90 -20.53
N GLU A 37 1.98 0.62 -19.23
CA GLU A 37 2.00 -0.72 -18.66
C GLU A 37 0.79 -0.98 -17.73
N HIS A 38 -0.13 -0.01 -17.62
CA HIS A 38 -1.26 -0.04 -16.69
C HIS A 38 -0.86 -0.41 -15.26
N ARG A 39 0.31 0.10 -14.81
CA ARG A 39 0.95 -0.33 -13.57
C ARG A 39 1.33 0.81 -12.63
N LEU A 40 0.90 0.69 -11.37
CA LEU A 40 1.38 1.53 -10.26
C LEU A 40 2.20 0.68 -9.28
N THR A 41 3.35 1.19 -8.84
CA THR A 41 4.13 0.61 -7.75
C THR A 41 4.45 1.62 -6.67
N LEU A 42 4.45 1.18 -5.41
CA LEU A 42 4.91 1.93 -4.26
C LEU A 42 5.93 1.06 -3.52
N GLU A 43 7.17 1.54 -3.39
CA GLU A 43 8.14 0.93 -2.50
C GLU A 43 8.01 1.56 -1.10
N LEU A 44 7.73 0.73 -0.09
CA LEU A 44 7.39 1.18 1.26
C LEU A 44 8.12 0.34 2.31
N ASN A 45 8.25 0.89 3.51
CA ASN A 45 8.71 0.18 4.70
C ASN A 45 7.51 -0.14 5.59
N ARG A 46 6.99 -1.36 5.49
CA ARG A 46 5.83 -1.80 6.29
C ARG A 46 6.28 -2.27 7.67
N TYR A 47 5.41 -2.12 8.65
CA TYR A 47 5.52 -2.84 9.90
C TYR A 47 5.07 -4.30 9.70
N ALA A 48 5.80 -5.26 10.27
CA ALA A 48 5.44 -6.68 10.18
C ALA A 48 4.30 -7.00 11.16
N TRP A 49 3.07 -6.60 10.83
CA TRP A 49 1.88 -6.81 11.67
C TRP A 49 1.65 -8.26 12.05
N GLU A 50 2.02 -9.22 11.19
CA GLU A 50 1.97 -10.66 11.47
C GLU A 50 2.90 -11.11 12.61
N LYS A 51 3.85 -10.25 13.02
CA LYS A 51 4.74 -10.44 14.16
C LYS A 51 4.37 -9.57 15.38
N ALA A 52 3.31 -8.76 15.28
CA ALA A 52 2.87 -7.92 16.38
C ALA A 52 2.52 -8.77 17.63
N GLY A 53 2.92 -8.30 18.82
CA GLY A 53 2.78 -9.06 20.07
C GLY A 53 3.84 -10.16 20.29
N GLY A 54 4.72 -10.40 19.30
CA GLY A 54 5.89 -11.26 19.45
C GLY A 54 7.06 -10.60 20.19
N ARG A 55 8.14 -11.36 20.41
CA ARG A 55 9.35 -10.87 21.11
C ARG A 55 10.15 -9.82 20.33
N SER A 56 10.05 -9.82 19.00
CA SER A 56 10.72 -8.86 18.12
C SER A 56 9.71 -8.16 17.23
N LYS A 57 9.75 -6.82 17.22
CA LYS A 57 9.00 -6.00 16.27
C LYS A 57 9.92 -5.72 15.09
N GLU A 58 9.39 -5.79 13.89
CA GLU A 58 10.19 -5.72 12.67
C GLU A 58 9.55 -4.78 11.65
N ARG A 59 10.40 -4.18 10.83
CA ARG A 59 10.00 -3.56 9.58
C ARG A 59 10.60 -4.30 8.40
N ARG A 60 9.86 -4.27 7.29
CA ARG A 60 10.21 -4.91 6.03
C ARG A 60 10.15 -3.88 4.92
N ARG A 61 11.13 -3.91 4.04
CA ARG A 61 11.05 -3.20 2.77
C ARG A 61 10.16 -4.05 1.86
N SER A 62 9.13 -3.45 1.30
CA SER A 62 8.11 -4.16 0.52
C SER A 62 7.69 -3.35 -0.70
N LEU A 63 7.28 -4.06 -1.75
CA LEU A 63 6.68 -3.49 -2.94
C LEU A 63 5.17 -3.73 -2.90
N LEU A 64 4.40 -2.65 -2.88
CA LEU A 64 2.97 -2.66 -3.15
C LEU A 64 2.79 -2.37 -4.64
N HIS A 65 2.08 -3.25 -5.34
CA HIS A 65 1.94 -3.21 -6.79
C HIS A 65 0.47 -3.35 -7.17
N PHE A 66 0.03 -2.54 -8.14
CA PHE A 66 -1.27 -2.63 -8.77
C PHE A 66 -1.08 -2.73 -10.28
N ALA A 67 -1.70 -3.74 -10.89
CA ALA A 67 -1.85 -3.88 -12.33
C ALA A 67 -3.26 -3.45 -12.76
N ARG A 68 -3.46 -3.38 -14.08
CA ARG A 68 -4.76 -3.03 -14.70
C ARG A 68 -5.32 -1.68 -14.28
N VAL A 69 -4.43 -0.77 -13.90
CA VAL A 69 -4.77 0.60 -13.59
C VAL A 69 -4.90 1.35 -14.90
N GLU A 70 -6.02 2.04 -15.11
CA GLU A 70 -6.25 2.86 -16.30
C GLU A 70 -5.85 4.31 -16.07
N ALA A 71 -6.07 4.82 -14.85
CA ALA A 71 -5.73 6.18 -14.49
C ALA A 71 -5.38 6.32 -13.00
N VAL A 72 -4.53 7.30 -12.70
CA VAL A 72 -4.12 7.64 -11.33
C VAL A 72 -4.39 9.12 -11.09
N LYS A 73 -5.15 9.42 -10.04
CA LYS A 73 -5.33 10.79 -9.51
C LYS A 73 -4.78 10.86 -8.10
N SER A 74 -4.25 12.01 -7.73
CA SER A 74 -3.65 12.24 -6.41
C SER A 74 -4.07 13.61 -5.87
N ALA A 75 -4.38 13.70 -4.58
CA ALA A 75 -4.67 14.95 -3.88
C ALA A 75 -3.79 15.08 -2.64
N HIS A 76 -3.39 16.30 -2.30
CA HIS A 76 -2.60 16.62 -1.11
C HIS A 76 -1.30 15.79 -0.96
N ILE A 77 -0.67 15.42 -2.08
CA ILE A 77 0.65 14.78 -2.12
C ILE A 77 1.64 15.74 -2.78
N ARG A 78 2.78 15.99 -2.11
CA ARG A 78 3.86 16.87 -2.57
C ARG A 78 4.67 16.24 -3.70
N ARG A 79 4.06 16.09 -4.88
CA ARG A 79 4.68 15.48 -6.08
C ARG A 79 5.90 16.24 -6.60
N ASP A 80 6.03 17.50 -6.23
CA ASP A 80 7.17 18.37 -6.50
C ASP A 80 8.38 18.08 -5.59
N PHE A 81 8.20 17.27 -4.53
CA PHE A 81 9.24 16.99 -3.55
C PHE A 81 9.41 15.48 -3.34
N PRO A 82 10.32 14.83 -4.09
CA PRO A 82 10.44 13.36 -4.10
C PRO A 82 10.86 12.77 -2.75
N ASP A 83 11.56 13.53 -1.91
CA ASP A 83 11.94 13.10 -0.56
C ASP A 83 10.83 13.29 0.50
N ALA A 84 9.68 13.86 0.12
CA ALA A 84 8.53 13.92 1.01
C ALA A 84 8.11 12.52 1.46
N ILE A 85 7.83 12.36 2.75
CA ILE A 85 7.42 11.08 3.34
C ILE A 85 5.90 10.96 3.29
N VAL A 86 5.42 9.78 2.92
CA VAL A 86 4.02 9.37 3.02
C VAL A 86 3.89 8.19 3.97
N SER A 87 2.78 8.12 4.70
CA SER A 87 2.43 7.00 5.58
C SER A 87 1.07 6.47 5.17
N LEU A 88 1.02 5.24 4.67
CA LEU A 88 -0.22 4.61 4.19
C LEU A 88 -1.11 4.24 5.39
N LEU A 89 -2.33 4.75 5.43
CA LEU A 89 -3.31 4.45 6.46
C LEU A 89 -4.20 3.27 6.07
N THR A 90 -4.69 3.26 4.83
CA THR A 90 -5.57 2.21 4.35
C THR A 90 -5.60 2.12 2.83
N ILE A 91 -6.08 0.98 2.34
CA ILE A 91 -6.42 0.74 0.94
C ILE A 91 -7.89 0.32 0.91
N ARG A 92 -8.71 1.01 0.12
CA ARG A 92 -10.13 0.71 -0.04
C ARG A 92 -10.48 0.50 -1.51
N PHE A 93 -11.49 -0.32 -1.77
CA PHE A 93 -12.06 -0.47 -3.10
C PHE A 93 -13.52 -0.02 -3.08
N GLU A 94 -13.91 0.72 -4.12
CA GLU A 94 -15.29 1.10 -4.40
C GLU A 94 -15.64 0.63 -5.82
N GLY A 95 -16.54 -0.35 -5.90
CA GLY A 95 -17.04 -0.94 -7.15
C GLY A 95 -18.48 -1.40 -6.99
N ARG A 96 -19.00 -2.10 -7.99
CA ARG A 96 -20.33 -2.74 -7.95
C ARG A 96 -20.15 -4.26 -7.84
N ASP A 97 -21.03 -4.94 -7.14
CA ASP A 97 -20.89 -6.38 -6.85
C ASP A 97 -20.77 -7.27 -8.12
N ASP A 98 -21.30 -6.81 -9.24
CA ASP A 98 -21.32 -7.50 -10.54
C ASP A 98 -20.31 -6.96 -11.57
N ASP A 99 -19.49 -5.98 -11.19
CA ASP A 99 -18.51 -5.34 -12.07
C ASP A 99 -17.10 -5.53 -11.50
N PRO A 100 -16.17 -6.18 -12.25
CA PRO A 100 -14.79 -6.29 -11.78
C PRO A 100 -14.10 -4.92 -11.66
N SER A 101 -14.54 -3.93 -12.44
CA SER A 101 -13.94 -2.60 -12.46
C SER A 101 -14.35 -1.75 -11.26
N GLY A 102 -13.55 -0.74 -10.96
CA GLY A 102 -13.85 0.16 -9.86
C GLY A 102 -12.72 1.11 -9.55
N GLN A 103 -12.72 1.59 -8.30
CA GLN A 103 -11.78 2.60 -7.83
C GLN A 103 -11.07 2.09 -6.59
N VAL A 104 -9.74 2.02 -6.64
CA VAL A 104 -8.90 1.76 -5.47
C VAL A 104 -8.42 3.08 -4.89
N PHE A 105 -8.65 3.29 -3.60
CA PHE A 105 -8.21 4.46 -2.85
C PHE A 105 -7.06 4.08 -1.93
N LEU A 106 -5.95 4.80 -2.03
CA LEU A 106 -4.85 4.76 -1.07
C LEU A 106 -4.91 6.05 -0.27
N GLU A 107 -5.10 5.94 1.04
CA GLU A 107 -5.22 7.08 1.95
C GLU A 107 -3.96 7.18 2.81
N PHE A 108 -3.42 8.39 2.92
CA PHE A 108 -2.17 8.65 3.62
C PHE A 108 -2.40 9.59 4.81
N ALA A 109 -1.57 9.43 5.84
CA ALA A 109 -1.54 10.36 6.96
C ALA A 109 -1.28 11.79 6.47
N GLY A 110 -1.91 12.77 7.13
CA GLY A 110 -1.86 14.17 6.70
C GLY A 110 -2.83 14.52 5.56
N GLY A 111 -3.77 13.64 5.21
CA GLY A 111 -4.86 13.92 4.27
C GLY A 111 -4.50 13.73 2.79
N GLY A 112 -3.30 13.20 2.50
CA GLY A 112 -2.91 12.79 1.16
C GLY A 112 -3.74 11.61 0.67
N SER A 113 -4.10 11.57 -0.60
CA SER A 113 -4.80 10.43 -1.19
C SER A 113 -4.42 10.18 -2.63
N MET A 114 -4.54 8.93 -3.05
CA MET A 114 -4.48 8.50 -4.45
C MET A 114 -5.70 7.67 -4.79
N ARG A 115 -6.24 7.88 -5.98
CA ARG A 115 -7.36 7.12 -6.55
C ARG A 115 -6.91 6.49 -7.86
N LEU A 116 -7.05 5.17 -7.94
CA LEU A 116 -6.73 4.37 -9.10
C LEU A 116 -8.03 3.94 -9.75
N ASP A 117 -8.24 4.31 -11.01
CA ASP A 117 -9.29 3.71 -11.83
C ASP A 117 -8.74 2.37 -12.33
N VAL A 118 -9.42 1.27 -12.05
CA VAL A 118 -8.93 -0.09 -12.37
C VAL A 118 -9.95 -0.87 -13.18
N GLU A 119 -9.48 -1.65 -14.16
CA GLU A 119 -10.32 -2.56 -14.94
C GLU A 119 -10.75 -3.78 -14.09
N CYS A 120 -9.91 -4.18 -13.14
CA CYS A 120 -10.17 -5.16 -12.11
C CYS A 120 -9.20 -5.00 -10.93
N ILE A 121 -9.51 -5.62 -9.78
CA ILE A 121 -8.54 -5.73 -8.68
C ILE A 121 -7.46 -6.72 -9.10
N GLU A 122 -6.24 -6.22 -9.32
CA GLU A 122 -5.04 -7.05 -9.47
C GLU A 122 -3.90 -6.38 -8.69
N ALA A 123 -3.74 -6.76 -7.42
CA ALA A 123 -2.76 -6.16 -6.51
C ALA A 123 -1.83 -7.20 -5.88
N SER A 124 -0.63 -6.78 -5.48
CA SER A 124 0.28 -7.63 -4.71
C SER A 124 1.12 -6.83 -3.72
N LEU A 125 1.51 -7.50 -2.62
CA LEU A 125 2.42 -7.00 -1.61
C LEU A 125 3.55 -8.01 -1.42
N THR A 126 4.78 -7.62 -1.71
CA THR A 126 5.95 -8.53 -1.64
C THR A 126 7.09 -7.90 -0.85
N ASP A 127 7.61 -8.62 0.14
CA ASP A 127 8.83 -8.21 0.84
C ASP A 127 10.07 -8.37 -0.05
N LEU A 128 10.95 -7.35 -0.06
CA LEU A 128 12.11 -7.24 -0.95
C LEU A 128 13.44 -7.61 -0.29
N GLY A 129 13.44 -8.09 0.96
CA GLY A 129 14.67 -8.46 1.65
C GLY A 129 14.56 -8.69 3.15
N ALA A 130 15.69 -8.51 3.83
CA ALA A 130 15.83 -8.77 5.25
C ALA A 130 14.96 -7.82 6.10
N ALA A 131 14.48 -8.32 7.25
CA ALA A 131 13.91 -7.46 8.29
C ALA A 131 15.00 -6.65 8.99
N TRP A 132 14.57 -5.53 9.55
CA TRP A 132 15.28 -4.88 10.65
C TRP A 132 14.35 -4.72 11.85
N SER A 133 14.94 -4.82 13.04
CA SER A 133 14.22 -4.62 14.29
C SER A 133 13.81 -3.16 14.46
N THR A 134 12.68 -2.93 15.13
CA THR A 134 12.22 -1.60 15.54
C THR A 134 11.74 -1.66 16.99
N GLU A 135 11.91 -0.60 17.77
CA GLU A 135 11.29 -0.51 19.10
C GLU A 135 9.85 0.05 19.00
N HIS A 136 9.59 0.82 17.94
CA HIS A 136 8.33 1.50 17.69
C HIS A 136 7.36 0.58 16.94
N GLN A 137 6.21 0.37 17.56
CA GLN A 137 5.01 -0.18 16.92
C GLN A 137 4.09 1.01 16.60
N PRO A 138 3.49 1.07 15.41
CA PRO A 138 2.47 2.07 15.12
C PRO A 138 1.31 1.99 16.12
N ALA A 139 0.81 3.14 16.55
CA ALA A 139 -0.34 3.27 17.42
C ALA A 139 -1.27 4.32 16.82
N HIS A 140 -2.56 4.00 16.72
CA HIS A 140 -3.62 4.91 16.33
C HIS A 140 -4.65 4.94 17.44
N ASP A 141 -5.09 6.14 17.80
CA ASP A 141 -6.25 6.29 18.66
C ASP A 141 -7.48 5.84 17.87
N LEU A 142 -8.22 4.89 18.43
CA LEU A 142 -9.51 4.46 17.91
C LEU A 142 -10.56 5.46 18.43
N ASP A 143 -10.61 6.64 17.81
CA ASP A 143 -11.70 7.59 18.05
C ASP A 143 -12.99 7.17 17.33
#